data_AF-A0A7W0TQ60-F1
#
_entry.id   AF-A0A7W0TQ60-F1
#
_cell.length_a   1.000
_cell.length_b   1.000
_cell.length_c   1.000
_cell.angle_alpha   90.00
_cell.angle_beta   90.00
_cell.angle_gamma   90.00
#
_symmetry.space_group_name_H-M   'P 1'
#
loop_
_entity.id
_entity.type
_entity.pdbx_description
1 polymer ?
#
loop_
_entity_poly.entity_id
_entity_poly.type
_entity_poly.pdbx_seq_one_letter_code
_entity_poly.pdbx_strand_id
1 'polypeptide(L)'
;MTLPDVVRCYRTSRALQRYLDGEADERTAGRIDEHLEACRRCGLNAATYRAIKQVLHAGGSDVDELALRRLRSFNRSLAEIVVRPDPA
;
A
#
# COMPACT_ATOMS: atom_id res chain seq x y z
N MET A 1 16.23 2.72 15.15
CA MET A 1 15.65 3.09 13.85
C MET A 1 15.97 4.54 13.62
N THR A 2 16.64 4.89 12.52
CA THR A 2 17.08 6.27 12.28
C THR A 2 15.96 7.10 11.62
N LEU A 3 16.04 8.43 11.72
CA LEU A 3 15.12 9.33 11.01
C LEU A 3 15.04 9.04 9.49
N PRO A 4 16.17 8.80 8.79
CA PRO A 4 16.15 8.33 7.40
C PRO A 4 15.34 7.06 7.18
N ASP A 5 15.42 6.07 8.07
CA ASP A 5 14.70 4.80 7.94
C ASP A 5 13.18 5.00 8.06
N VAL A 6 12.75 5.87 8.98
CA VAL A 6 11.33 6.20 9.19
C VAL A 6 10.76 6.86 7.93
N VAL A 7 11.50 7.79 7.31
CA VAL A 7 11.09 8.44 6.06
C VAL A 7 11.01 7.45 4.91
N ARG A 8 11.96 6.51 4.80
CA ARG A 8 11.91 5.44 3.77
C ARG A 8 10.73 4.49 3.98
N CYS A 9 10.44 4.10 5.22
CA CYS A 9 9.26 3.31 5.56
C CYS A 9 7.98 4.02 5.12
N TYR A 10 7.85 5.31 5.46
CA TYR A 10 6.67 6.10 5.13
C TYR A 10 6.47 6.23 3.62
N ARG A 11 7.54 6.57 2.88
CA ARG A 11 7.49 6.69 1.41
C ARG A 11 7.11 5.36 0.76
N THR A 12 7.67 4.26 1.25
CA THR A 12 7.35 2.91 0.75
C THR A 12 5.89 2.58 1.00
N SER A 13 5.40 2.74 2.24
CA SER A 13 3.99 2.48 2.57
C SER A 13 3.02 3.30 1.71
N ARG A 14 3.35 4.57 1.42
CA ARG A 14 2.52 5.45 0.58
C ARG A 14 2.48 5.03 -0.89
N ALA A 15 3.56 4.46 -1.40
CA ALA A 15 3.68 4.04 -2.80
C ALA A 15 3.37 2.54 -3.03
N LEU A 16 3.22 1.76 -1.95
CA LEU A 16 3.16 0.30 -2.00
C LEU A 16 2.04 -0.24 -2.86
N GLN A 17 0.82 0.31 -2.77
CA GLN A 17 -0.31 -0.19 -3.58
C GLN A 17 -0.06 0.01 -5.08
N ARG A 18 0.29 1.23 -5.51
CA ARG A 18 0.65 1.52 -6.92
C ARG A 18 1.76 0.61 -7.43
N TYR A 19 2.80 0.38 -6.63
CA TYR A 19 3.85 -0.58 -6.97
C TYR A 19 3.30 -2.00 -7.14
N LEU A 20 2.47 -2.47 -6.20
CA LEU A 20 1.84 -3.80 -6.29
C LEU A 20 0.80 -3.90 -7.42
N ASP A 21 0.29 -2.78 -7.95
CA ASP A 21 -0.63 -2.72 -9.09
C ASP A 21 0.13 -2.58 -10.43
N GLY A 22 1.46 -2.49 -10.41
CA GLY A 22 2.27 -2.27 -11.61
C GLY A 22 2.23 -0.83 -12.14
N GLU A 23 1.73 0.13 -11.34
CA GLU A 23 1.55 1.53 -11.71
C GLU A 23 2.69 2.44 -11.21
N ALA A 24 3.73 1.88 -10.60
CA ALA A 24 4.93 2.62 -10.22
C ALA A 24 5.90 2.71 -11.40
N ASP A 25 6.55 3.87 -11.57
CA ASP A 25 7.67 3.97 -12.50
C ASP A 25 8.84 3.09 -12.06
N GLU A 26 9.69 2.66 -13.01
CA GLU A 26 10.79 1.71 -12.77
C GLU A 26 11.73 2.17 -11.64
N ARG A 27 12.00 3.48 -11.56
CA ARG A 27 12.88 4.05 -10.53
C ARG A 27 12.25 3.94 -9.14
N THR A 28 10.95 4.20 -9.03
CA THR A 28 10.19 4.05 -7.80
C THR A 28 10.08 2.57 -7.43
N ALA A 29 9.83 1.69 -8.39
CA ALA A 29 9.77 0.25 -8.17
C ALA A 29 11.08 -0.31 -7.60
N GLY A 30 12.22 -0.02 -8.23
CA GLY A 30 13.51 -0.53 -7.75
C GLY A 30 13.87 -0.06 -6.34
N ARG A 31 13.52 1.18 -5.96
CA ARG A 31 13.71 1.67 -4.59
C ARG A 31 12.81 0.97 -3.57
N ILE A 32 11.60 0.62 -3.98
CA ILE A 32 10.65 -0.10 -3.12
C ILE A 32 11.17 -1.53 -2.94
N ASP A 33 11.61 -2.21 -4.01
CA ASP A 33 12.21 -3.55 -3.94
C ASP A 33 13.37 -3.58 -2.93
N GLU A 34 14.34 -2.67 -3.09
CA GLU A 34 15.47 -2.54 -2.17
C GLU A 34 15.02 -2.38 -0.70
N HIS A 35 13.99 -1.57 -0.46
CA HIS A 35 13.50 -1.32 0.90
C HIS A 35 12.71 -2.50 1.48
N LEU A 36 11.94 -3.22 0.66
CA LEU A 36 11.18 -4.39 1.12
C LEU A 36 12.12 -5.52 1.57
N GLU A 37 13.26 -5.68 0.89
CA GLU A 37 14.31 -6.63 1.30
C GLU A 37 15.04 -6.17 2.58
N ALA A 38 15.32 -4.86 2.70
CA ALA A 38 16.06 -4.33 3.84
C ALA A 38 15.20 -4.15 5.12
N CYS A 39 13.89 -3.96 4.99
CA CYS A 39 13.00 -3.65 6.11
C CYS A 39 11.94 -4.72 6.34
N ARG A 40 12.17 -5.59 7.33
CA ARG A 40 11.23 -6.67 7.73
C ARG A 40 9.78 -6.21 7.90
N ARG A 41 9.54 -5.05 8.52
CA ARG A 41 8.17 -4.54 8.74
C ARG A 41 7.47 -4.22 7.43
N CYS A 42 8.16 -3.53 6.52
CA CYS A 42 7.61 -3.18 5.21
C CYS A 42 7.45 -4.42 4.32
N GLY A 43 8.41 -5.35 4.36
CA GLY A 43 8.31 -6.65 3.68
C GLY A 43 7.09 -7.46 4.12
N LEU A 44 6.83 -7.56 5.43
CA LEU A 44 5.62 -8.22 5.97
C LEU A 44 4.32 -7.53 5.50
N ASN A 45 4.28 -6.20 5.52
CA ASN A 45 3.12 -5.46 5.01
C ASN A 45 2.88 -5.75 3.52
N ALA A 46 3.93 -5.75 2.71
CA ALA A 46 3.83 -6.08 1.29
C ALA A 46 3.34 -7.51 1.06
N ALA A 47 3.81 -8.48 1.85
CA ALA A 47 3.33 -9.86 1.80
C ALA A 47 1.82 -9.95 2.11
N THR A 48 1.36 -9.25 3.15
CA THR A 48 -0.08 -9.18 3.48
C THR A 48 -0.89 -8.60 2.34
N TYR A 49 -0.46 -7.49 1.73
CA TYR A 49 -1.17 -6.91 0.58
C TYR A 49 -1.20 -7.84 -0.64
N ARG A 50 -0.10 -8.56 -0.91
CA ARG A 50 -0.06 -9.57 -1.99
C ARG A 50 -1.05 -10.70 -1.73
N ALA A 51 -1.11 -11.22 -0.50
CA ALA A 51 -2.06 -12.25 -0.12
C ALA A 51 -3.52 -11.77 -0.28
N ILE A 52 -3.83 -10.53 0.15
CA ILE A 52 -5.15 -9.93 -0.05
C ILE A 52 -5.49 -9.84 -1.55
N LYS A 53 -4.57 -9.32 -2.38
CA LYS A 53 -4.78 -9.23 -3.83
C LYS A 53 -4.99 -10.61 -4.46
N GLN A 54 -4.19 -11.60 -4.07
CA GLN A 54 -4.35 -12.97 -4.55
C GLN A 54 -5.72 -13.54 -4.20
N VAL A 55 -6.21 -13.34 -2.97
CA VAL A 55 -7.57 -13.76 -2.57
C VAL A 55 -8.64 -13.02 -3.36
N LEU A 56 -8.48 -11.71 -3.60
CA LEU A 56 -9.43 -10.92 -4.40
C LEU A 56 -9.45 -11.36 -5.88
N HIS A 57 -8.29 -11.70 -6.45
CA HIS A 57 -8.20 -12.22 -7.81
C HIS A 57 -8.69 -13.67 -7.92
N ALA A 58 -8.35 -14.53 -6.96
CA ALA A 58 -8.81 -15.92 -6.91
C ALA A 58 -10.31 -16.03 -6.63
N GLY A 59 -10.88 -15.05 -5.91
CA GLY A 59 -12.30 -14.95 -5.61
C GLY A 59 -13.15 -14.36 -6.72
N GLY A 60 -12.60 -14.05 -7.92
CA GLY A 60 -13.36 -13.35 -8.94
C GLY A 60 -12.95 -13.67 -10.38
N SER A 61 -13.59 -14.69 -10.95
CA SER A 61 -14.44 -14.36 -12.11
C SER A 61 -15.71 -13.75 -11.51
N ASP A 62 -15.92 -12.45 -11.75
CA ASP A 62 -17.00 -11.61 -11.23
C ASP A 62 -16.77 -10.99 -9.83
N VAL A 63 -15.73 -10.14 -9.72
CA VAL A 63 -15.68 -9.18 -8.61
C VAL A 63 -16.70 -8.10 -8.88
N ASP A 64 -17.74 -8.02 -8.05
CA ASP A 64 -18.78 -6.99 -8.14
C ASP A 64 -18.15 -5.58 -8.11
N GLU A 65 -18.21 -4.89 -9.24
CA GLU A 65 -17.65 -3.54 -9.44
C GLU A 65 -18.27 -2.52 -8.45
N LEU A 66 -19.49 -2.75 -7.98
CA LEU A 66 -20.11 -1.94 -6.94
C LEU A 66 -19.43 -2.14 -5.58
N ALA A 67 -19.07 -3.37 -5.23
CA ALA A 67 -18.33 -3.68 -4.01
C ALA A 67 -16.93 -3.05 -4.03
N LEU A 68 -16.24 -3.10 -5.17
CA LEU A 68 -14.93 -2.43 -5.33
C LEU A 68 -15.05 -0.91 -5.21
N ARG A 69 -16.07 -0.29 -5.81
CA ARG A 69 -16.31 1.15 -5.66
C ARG A 69 -16.55 1.55 -4.20
N ARG A 70 -17.34 0.78 -3.45
CA ARG A 70 -17.59 1.02 -2.03
C ARG A 70 -16.31 0.91 -1.20
N LEU A 71 -15.51 -0.13 -1.45
CA LEU A 71 -14.23 -0.33 -0.76
C LEU A 71 -13.25 0.82 -1.02
N ARG A 72 -13.16 1.28 -2.27
CA ARG A 72 -12.33 2.43 -2.66
C ARG A 72 -12.77 3.73 -1.99
N SER A 73 -14.07 4.00 -1.92
CA SER A 73 -14.61 5.18 -1.22
C SER A 73 -14.34 5.11 0.28
N PHE A 74 -14.55 3.95 0.90
CA PHE A 74 -14.28 3.76 2.32
C PHE A 74 -12.80 3.99 2.68
N ASN A 75 -11.87 3.44 1.89
CA ASN A 75 -10.44 3.67 2.09
C ASN A 75 -10.06 5.15 1.95
N ARG A 76 -10.70 5.90 1.05
CA ARG A 76 -10.49 7.34 0.90
C ARG A 76 -10.94 8.09 2.15
N SER A 77 -12.12 7.78 2.69
CA SER A 77 -12.60 8.37 3.94
C SER A 77 -11.71 8.05 5.14
N LEU A 78 -11.18 6.83 5.23
CA LEU A 78 -10.19 6.49 6.26
C LEU A 78 -8.90 7.31 6.12
N ALA A 79 -8.41 7.50 4.89
CA ALA A 79 -7.23 8.32 4.65
C ALA A 79 -7.46 9.80 5.01
N GLU A 80 -8.67 10.32 4.80
CA GLU A 80 -9.06 11.69 5.20
C GLU A 80 -9.13 11.84 6.73
N ILE A 81 -9.59 10.81 7.45
CA ILE A 81 -9.61 10.81 8.93
C ILE A 81 -8.19 10.84 9.51
N VAL A 82 -7.24 10.12 8.90
CA VAL A 82 -5.83 10.09 9.33
C VAL A 82 -5.09 11.40 8.98
N VAL A 83 -5.65 12.23 8.09
CA VAL A 83 -5.11 13.54 7.69
C VAL A 83 -5.74 14.70 8.48
N ARG A 84 -6.54 14.46 9.53
CA ARG A 84 -6.86 15.55 10.47
C ARG A 84 -5.59 15.93 11.24
N PRO A 85 -5.00 17.12 11.06
CA PRO A 85 -3.93 17.57 11.92
C PRO A 85 -4.50 17.74 13.34
N ASP A 86 -3.71 17.30 14.32
CA ASP A 86 -3.95 17.54 15.74
C ASP A 86 -4.27 19.04 15.95
N PRO A 87 -5.43 19.41 16.51
CA PRO A 87 -5.65 20.79 16.89
C PRO A 87 -4.72 21.11 18.07
N ALA A 88 -3.69 21.91 17.80
CA ALA A 88 -2.93 22.61 18.82
C ALA A 88 -3.85 23.44 19.73
#